data_AF-A0A7V8XAX2-F1
#
_entry.id   AF-A0A7V8XAX2-F1
#
_cell.length_a   1.000
_cell.length_b   1.000
_cell.length_c   1.000
_cell.angle_alpha   90.00
_cell.angle_beta   90.00
_cell.angle_gamma   90.00
#
_symmetry.space_group_name_H-M   'P 1'
#
loop_
_entity.id
_entity.type
_entity.pdbx_description
1 polymer ?
#
loop_
_entity_poly.entity_id
_entity_poly.type
_entity_poly.pdbx_seq_one_letter_code
_entity_poly.pdbx_strand_id
1 'polypeptide(L)'
;MSAALAPLQTAVTSAPAATATCSIAEPTAPSTLAIRDPDDAWVLASALTGGAQLLVTGDQDLLAVSSQAPIPILTPRAACEHLRGPV
;
A
#
# COMPACT_ATOMS: atom_id res chain seq x y z
N MET A 1 -9.28 1.87 56.07
CA MET A 1 -9.70 1.18 54.82
C MET A 1 -9.36 2.12 53.67
N SER A 2 -8.22 1.92 53.01
CA SER A 2 -7.78 2.76 51.89
C SER A 2 -7.54 1.85 50.69
N ALA A 3 -8.35 1.99 49.66
CA ALA A 3 -8.23 1.23 48.42
C ALA A 3 -7.33 2.00 47.45
N ALA A 4 -6.17 1.43 47.11
CA ALA A 4 -5.31 1.94 46.07
C ALA A 4 -5.90 1.56 44.70
N LEU A 5 -6.25 2.57 43.89
CA LEU A 5 -6.55 2.43 42.47
C LEU A 5 -5.25 2.15 41.72
N ALA A 6 -5.10 0.94 41.17
CA ALA A 6 -4.04 0.62 40.23
C ALA A 6 -4.36 1.22 38.84
N PRO A 7 -3.38 1.79 38.12
CA PRO A 7 -3.61 2.33 36.79
C PRO A 7 -3.91 1.21 35.77
N LEU A 8 -4.88 1.47 34.88
CA LEU A 8 -5.16 0.65 33.71
C LEU A 8 -3.96 0.74 32.75
N GLN A 9 -3.07 -0.24 32.79
CA GLN A 9 -1.98 -0.36 31.83
C GLN A 9 -2.53 -0.97 30.54
N THR A 10 -2.85 -0.13 29.56
CA THR A 10 -3.13 -0.57 28.19
C THR A 10 -1.84 -1.16 27.62
N ALA A 11 -1.74 -2.49 27.61
CA ALA A 11 -0.65 -3.18 26.92
C ALA A 11 -0.80 -2.93 25.41
N VAL A 12 -0.09 -1.94 24.88
CA VAL A 12 0.24 -1.90 23.46
C VAL A 12 1.19 -3.06 23.21
N THR A 13 0.66 -4.20 22.79
CA THR A 13 1.48 -5.28 22.24
C THR A 13 2.09 -4.73 20.95
N SER A 14 3.37 -4.35 20.97
CA SER A 14 4.08 -3.97 19.75
C SER A 14 4.11 -5.20 18.84
N ALA A 15 3.45 -5.12 17.68
CA ALA A 15 3.62 -6.11 16.63
C ALA A 15 5.13 -6.26 16.32
N PRO A 16 5.65 -7.47 16.11
CA PRO A 16 7.04 -7.65 15.73
C PRO A 16 7.30 -6.82 14.46
N ALA A 17 8.40 -6.08 14.44
CA ALA A 17 8.79 -5.28 13.29
C ALA A 17 8.88 -6.20 12.07
N ALA A 18 7.92 -6.06 11.14
CA ALA A 18 7.96 -6.76 9.88
C ALA A 18 9.26 -6.37 9.18
N THR A 19 10.10 -7.36 8.85
CA THR A 19 11.29 -7.10 8.03
C THR A 19 10.82 -6.57 6.68
N ALA A 20 11.02 -5.28 6.45
CA ALA A 20 10.66 -4.64 5.19
C ALA A 20 11.78 -4.88 4.18
N THR A 21 11.53 -5.72 3.19
CA THR A 21 12.42 -5.87 2.03
C THR A 21 11.96 -4.89 0.95
N CYS A 22 12.88 -4.04 0.48
CA CYS A 22 12.66 -3.16 -0.65
C CYS A 22 13.50 -3.67 -1.82
N SER A 23 12.91 -3.76 -3.00
CA SER A 23 13.62 -4.04 -4.26
C SER A 23 13.49 -2.84 -5.19
N ILE A 24 14.53 -2.58 -5.97
CA ILE A 24 14.52 -1.53 -6.99
C ILE A 24 14.21 -2.20 -8.31
N ALA A 25 13.05 -1.88 -8.88
CA ALA A 25 12.66 -2.34 -10.21
C ALA A 25 13.11 -1.32 -11.26
N GLU A 26 13.70 -1.80 -12.36
CA GLU A 26 14.12 -0.97 -13.50
C GLU A 26 13.27 -1.35 -14.73
N PRO A 27 12.06 -0.77 -14.90
CA PRO A 27 11.27 -1.02 -16.09
C PRO A 27 11.98 -0.48 -17.34
N THR A 28 11.92 -1.23 -18.45
CA THR A 28 12.53 -0.82 -19.73
C THR A 28 11.60 0.04 -20.60
N ALA A 29 10.31 0.10 -20.25
CA ALA A 29 9.28 0.89 -20.92
C ALA A 29 8.19 1.31 -19.92
N PRO A 30 7.51 2.45 -20.15
CA PRO A 30 6.38 2.86 -19.32
C PRO A 30 5.16 1.95 -19.55
N SER A 31 4.19 2.00 -18.64
CA SER A 31 2.91 1.32 -18.81
C SER A 31 2.20 1.80 -20.09
N THR A 32 1.52 0.90 -20.77
CA THR A 32 0.72 1.21 -21.97
C THR A 32 -0.64 1.82 -21.64
N LEU A 33 -1.01 1.89 -20.36
CA LEU A 33 -2.25 2.55 -19.94
C LEU A 33 -2.15 4.05 -20.17
N ALA A 34 -3.22 4.62 -20.71
CA ALA A 34 -3.36 6.06 -20.85
C ALA A 34 -3.61 6.68 -19.47
N ILE A 35 -2.54 7.15 -18.82
CA ILE A 35 -2.58 7.90 -17.57
C ILE A 35 -2.45 9.39 -17.91
N ARG A 36 -3.15 10.24 -17.14
CA ARG A 36 -3.19 11.69 -17.40
C ARG A 36 -1.80 12.32 -17.30
N ASP A 37 -1.06 12.01 -16.25
CA ASP A 37 0.36 12.33 -16.15
C ASP A 37 1.18 11.21 -16.81
N PRO A 38 1.96 11.49 -17.87
CA PRO A 38 2.81 10.49 -18.50
C PRO A 38 3.89 9.93 -17.58
N ASP A 39 4.32 10.66 -16.55
CA ASP A 39 5.37 10.19 -15.63
C ASP A 39 4.86 9.06 -14.71
N ASP A 40 3.57 9.07 -14.38
CA ASP A 40 2.92 8.02 -13.57
C ASP A 40 2.91 6.65 -14.26
N ALA A 41 3.02 6.62 -15.59
CA ALA A 41 3.14 5.36 -16.34
C ALA A 41 4.39 4.57 -15.94
N TRP A 42 5.46 5.24 -15.51
CA TRP A 42 6.66 4.59 -14.99
C TRP A 42 6.46 4.01 -13.60
N VAL A 43 5.64 4.65 -12.75
CA VAL A 43 5.32 4.14 -11.42
C VAL A 43 4.59 2.81 -11.52
N LEU A 44 3.57 2.73 -12.39
CA LEU A 44 2.85 1.49 -12.63
C LEU A 44 3.75 0.43 -13.26
N ALA A 45 4.57 0.79 -14.26
CA ALA A 45 5.53 -0.14 -14.85
C ALA A 45 6.50 -0.71 -13.81
N SER A 46 7.01 0.13 -12.91
CA SER A 46 7.93 -0.29 -11.84
C SER A 46 7.27 -1.28 -10.88
N ALA A 47 6.01 -1.03 -10.50
CA ALA A 47 5.26 -1.96 -9.65
C ALA A 47 5.11 -3.34 -10.32
N LEU A 48 4.82 -3.36 -11.62
CA LEU A 48 4.66 -4.60 -12.39
C LEU A 48 5.99 -5.34 -12.57
N THR A 49 7.05 -4.63 -12.96
CA THR A 49 8.40 -5.20 -13.11
C THR A 49 8.94 -5.72 -11.77
N GLY A 50 8.62 -5.05 -10.66
CA GLY A 50 8.97 -5.47 -9.30
C GLY A 50 8.13 -6.62 -8.75
N GLY A 51 7.13 -7.12 -9.50
CA GLY A 51 6.25 -8.20 -9.06
C GLY A 51 5.32 -7.81 -7.90
N ALA A 52 4.96 -6.53 -7.80
CA ALA A 52 4.02 -6.06 -6.79
C ALA A 52 2.65 -6.72 -7.00
N GLN A 53 2.04 -7.18 -5.90
CA GLN A 53 0.71 -7.80 -5.93
C GLN A 53 -0.41 -6.75 -5.89
N LEU A 54 -0.10 -5.55 -5.42
CA LEU A 54 -0.98 -4.38 -5.37
C LEU A 54 -0.11 -3.11 -5.35
N LEU A 55 -0.66 -2.00 -5.82
CA LEU A 55 -0.07 -0.67 -5.75
C LEU A 55 -0.87 0.20 -4.77
N VAL A 56 -0.22 0.73 -3.74
CA VAL A 56 -0.85 1.70 -2.82
C VAL A 56 -0.45 3.11 -3.22
N THR A 57 -1.43 3.97 -3.51
CA THR A 57 -1.15 5.37 -3.86
C THR A 57 -2.29 6.30 -3.44
N GLY A 58 -1.95 7.56 -3.18
CA GLY A 58 -2.92 8.65 -3.03
C GLY A 58 -3.11 9.47 -4.32
N ASP A 59 -2.32 9.17 -5.35
CA ASP A 59 -2.33 9.89 -6.62
C ASP A 59 -3.63 9.64 -7.39
N GLN A 60 -4.27 10.72 -7.85
CA GLN A 60 -5.58 10.65 -8.51
C GLN A 60 -5.51 10.15 -9.95
N ASP A 61 -4.41 10.42 -10.65
CA ASP A 61 -4.24 10.04 -12.05
C ASP A 61 -3.99 8.52 -12.15
N LEU A 62 -3.23 7.95 -11.23
CA LEU A 62 -3.09 6.50 -11.07
C LEU A 62 -4.39 5.82 -10.59
N LEU A 63 -5.11 6.42 -9.65
CA LEU A 63 -6.37 5.85 -9.16
C LEU A 63 -7.46 5.84 -10.25
N ALA A 64 -7.46 6.81 -11.15
CA ALA A 64 -8.42 6.89 -12.26
C ALA A 64 -8.28 5.69 -13.23
N VAL A 65 -7.09 5.11 -13.38
CA VAL A 65 -6.86 3.94 -14.24
C VAL A 65 -6.93 2.60 -13.50
N SER A 66 -7.26 2.60 -12.21
CA SER A 66 -7.29 1.39 -11.35
C SER A 66 -8.10 0.22 -11.93
N SER A 67 -9.22 0.50 -12.61
CA SER A 67 -10.09 -0.52 -13.22
C SER A 67 -9.48 -1.20 -14.46
N GLN A 68 -8.47 -0.58 -15.08
CA GLN A 68 -7.77 -1.08 -16.27
C GLN A 68 -6.40 -1.69 -15.91
N ALA A 69 -5.94 -1.49 -14.69
CA ALA A 69 -4.63 -1.96 -14.24
C ALA A 69 -4.64 -3.48 -14.02
N PRO A 70 -3.53 -4.17 -14.35
CA PRO A 70 -3.41 -5.62 -14.15
C PRO A 70 -3.21 -6.01 -12.67
N ILE A 71 -2.94 -5.04 -11.79
CA ILE A 71 -2.88 -5.21 -10.34
C ILE A 71 -3.81 -4.20 -9.66
N PRO A 72 -4.36 -4.50 -8.47
CA PRO A 72 -5.17 -3.56 -7.71
C PRO A 72 -4.38 -2.28 -7.40
N ILE A 73 -4.96 -1.13 -7.72
CA ILE A 73 -4.46 0.18 -7.28
C ILE A 73 -5.39 0.68 -6.17
N LEU A 74 -4.86 0.81 -4.96
CA LEU A 74 -5.64 1.07 -3.76
C LEU A 74 -5.20 2.39 -3.11
N THR A 75 -6.17 3.08 -2.51
CA THR A 75 -5.85 4.15 -1.56
C THR A 75 -5.21 3.54 -0.30
N PRO A 76 -4.43 4.31 0.49
CA PRO A 76 -3.87 3.81 1.75
C PRO A 76 -4.93 3.26 2.71
N ARG A 77 -6.11 3.87 2.75
CA ARG A 77 -7.23 3.38 3.57
C ARG A 77 -7.74 2.04 3.08
N ALA A 78 -8.00 1.92 1.79
CA ALA A 78 -8.46 0.67 1.18
C ALA A 78 -7.42 -0.45 1.33
N ALA A 79 -6.13 -0.14 1.21
CA ALA A 79 -5.06 -1.11 1.44
C ALA A 79 -5.04 -1.61 2.89
N CYS A 80 -5.18 -0.73 3.88
CA CYS A 80 -5.28 -1.13 5.29
C CYS A 80 -6.50 -2.03 5.55
N GLU A 81 -7.64 -1.74 4.92
CA GLU A 81 -8.84 -2.58 5.01
C GLU A 81 -8.63 -3.93 4.33
N HIS A 82 -7.99 -3.94 3.16
CA HIS A 82 -7.68 -5.15 2.40
C HIS A 82 -6.74 -6.10 3.16
N LEU A 83 -5.71 -5.55 3.81
CA LEU A 83 -4.67 -6.35 4.49
C LEU A 83 -5.10 -6.89 5.87
N ARG A 84 -6.13 -6.31 6.50
CA ARG A 84 -6.62 -6.76 7.81
C ARG A 84 -7.39 -8.09 7.76
N GLY A 85 -7.81 -8.53 6.57
CA GLY A 85 -8.64 -9.73 6.40
C GLY A 85 -10.09 -9.56 6.90
N PRO A 86 -10.98 -10.53 6.64
CA PRO A 86 -12.33 -10.52 7.20
C PRO A 86 -12.26 -10.62 8.72
N VAL A 87 -12.96 -9.72 9.41
CA VAL A 87 -13.16 -9.74 10.87
C VAL A 87 -14.17 -10.82 11.29
#